data_AF-A0AAU7F3V7-F1
#
_entry.id   AF-A0AAU7F3V7-F1
#
_cell.length_a   1.000
_cell.length_b   1.000
_cell.length_c   1.000
_cell.angle_alpha   90.00
_cell.angle_beta   90.00
_cell.angle_gamma   90.00
#
_symmetry.space_group_name_H-M   'P 1'
#
loop_
_entity.id
_entity.type
_entity.pdbx_description
1 polymer ?
#
loop_
_entity_poly.entity_id
_entity_poly.type
_entity_poly.pdbx_seq_one_letter_code
_entity_poly.pdbx_strand_id
1 'polypeptide(L)'
;MTKKNLNDLEGWGLIWALAVYAGEKEIIPVGATQFGYLTGEMVVVKKGKNGERDQRSHGVHIYTPEDHKRLLSKFDLEPLETDDGMFHYTVDNVGVVEGDHKSEVKARAIIANRVRCIEVDFPS
;
A
#
# COMPACT_ATOMS: atom_id res chain seq x y z
N MET A 1 3.63 1.22 16.62
CA MET A 1 4.48 1.28 15.40
C MET A 1 5.65 0.37 15.66
N THR A 2 5.76 -0.71 14.88
CA THR A 2 6.85 -1.68 14.93
C THR A 2 7.64 -1.61 13.63
N LYS A 3 8.96 -1.79 13.69
CA LYS A 3 9.75 -1.97 12.47
C LYS A 3 9.50 -3.38 11.94
N LYS A 4 9.24 -3.48 10.63
CA LYS A 4 9.13 -4.76 9.92
C LYS A 4 10.07 -4.77 8.72
N ASN A 5 10.73 -5.90 8.49
CA ASN A 5 11.47 -6.13 7.26
C ASN A 5 10.50 -6.24 6.09
N LEU A 6 10.84 -5.65 4.95
CA LEU A 6 10.01 -5.70 3.75
C LEU A 6 9.81 -7.13 3.22
N ASN A 7 10.77 -8.03 3.42
CA ASN A 7 10.66 -9.44 3.04
C ASN A 7 9.64 -10.21 3.90
N ASP A 8 9.29 -9.69 5.08
CA ASP A 8 8.26 -10.28 5.96
C ASP A 8 6.84 -9.75 5.64
N LEU A 9 6.71 -8.81 4.70
CA LEU A 9 5.42 -8.25 4.31
C LEU A 9 4.85 -8.99 3.10
N GLU A 10 3.61 -9.44 3.22
CA GLU A 10 2.86 -10.15 2.18
C GLU A 10 1.41 -9.64 2.11
N GLY A 11 0.72 -9.94 1.00
CA GLY A 11 -0.72 -9.69 0.86
C GLY A 11 -1.14 -8.27 1.21
N TRP A 12 -2.20 -8.13 2.01
CA TRP A 12 -2.75 -6.82 2.38
C TRP A 12 -1.78 -5.91 3.14
N GLY A 13 -0.85 -6.48 3.92
CA GLY A 13 0.15 -5.69 4.63
C GLY A 13 1.15 -5.04 3.67
N LEU A 14 1.58 -5.77 2.64
CA LEU A 14 2.44 -5.23 1.60
C LEU A 14 1.71 -4.19 0.73
N ILE A 15 0.43 -4.42 0.43
CA ILE A 15 -0.40 -3.45 -0.30
C ILE A 15 -0.50 -2.13 0.49
N TRP A 16 -0.76 -2.21 1.80
CA TRP A 16 -0.79 -1.04 2.67
C TRP A 16 0.56 -0.30 2.67
N ALA A 17 1.66 -1.02 2.86
CA ALA A 17 2.99 -0.42 2.89
C ALA A 17 3.34 0.27 1.57
N LEU A 18 3.01 -0.34 0.43
CA LEU A 18 3.23 0.29 -0.87
C LEU A 18 2.43 1.59 -1.00
N ALA A 19 1.15 1.59 -0.60
CA ALA A 19 0.31 2.77 -0.65
C ALA A 19 0.83 3.90 0.24
N VAL A 20 1.35 3.59 1.43
CA VAL A 20 1.89 4.57 2.39
C VAL A 20 3.22 5.15 1.93
N TYR A 21 4.16 4.29 1.53
CA TYR A 21 5.53 4.72 1.31
C TYR A 21 5.80 5.17 -0.13
N ALA A 22 5.06 4.63 -1.11
CA ALA A 22 5.25 4.93 -2.52
C ALA A 22 4.02 5.58 -3.18
N GLY A 23 2.88 5.60 -2.51
CA GLY A 23 1.68 6.29 -2.99
C GLY A 23 1.78 7.81 -2.87
N GLU A 24 0.92 8.50 -3.60
CA GLU A 24 0.84 9.97 -3.62
C GLU A 24 -0.16 10.53 -2.59
N LYS A 25 -1.03 9.66 -2.06
CA LYS A 25 -2.13 10.04 -1.17
C LYS A 25 -1.80 9.64 0.26
N GLU A 26 -2.18 10.49 1.20
CA GLU A 26 -2.15 10.14 2.61
C GLU A 26 -3.16 9.01 2.87
N ILE A 27 -2.66 7.92 3.45
CA ILE A 27 -3.45 6.72 3.73
C ILE A 27 -3.98 6.78 5.15
N ILE A 28 -5.29 6.58 5.29
CA ILE A 28 -5.99 6.56 6.58
C ILE A 28 -6.59 5.17 6.84
N PRO A 29 -6.68 4.73 8.10
CA PRO A 29 -7.44 3.54 8.46
C PRO A 29 -8.94 3.79 8.24
N VAL A 30 -9.65 2.78 7.74
CA VAL A 30 -11.11 2.80 7.57
C VAL A 30 -11.68 1.56 8.25
N GLY A 31 -12.22 1.75 9.45
CA GLY A 31 -12.60 0.63 10.31
C GLY A 31 -11.37 -0.17 10.77
N ALA A 32 -11.58 -1.47 11.06
CA ALA A 32 -10.54 -2.32 11.64
C ALA A 32 -9.64 -3.02 10.60
N THR A 33 -10.13 -3.23 9.38
CA THR A 33 -9.46 -4.08 8.38
C THR A 33 -9.17 -3.41 7.05
N GLN A 34 -9.69 -2.20 6.83
CA GLN A 34 -9.54 -1.49 5.57
C GLN A 34 -8.73 -0.21 5.77
N PHE A 35 -8.22 0.30 4.67
CA PHE A 35 -7.58 1.61 4.59
C PHE A 35 -7.95 2.26 3.27
N GLY A 36 -7.76 3.57 3.21
CA GLY A 36 -8.17 4.37 2.08
C GLY A 36 -7.53 5.74 2.10
N TYR A 37 -8.03 6.64 1.27
CA TYR A 37 -7.66 8.04 1.29
C TYR A 37 -8.89 8.92 1.08
N LEU A 38 -8.83 10.16 1.56
CA LEU A 38 -9.89 11.14 1.36
C LEU A 38 -9.94 11.55 -0.12
N THR A 39 -11.14 11.51 -0.73
CA THR A 39 -11.32 11.90 -2.14
C THR A 39 -11.44 13.42 -2.30
N GLY A 40 -11.68 14.15 -1.21
CA GLY A 40 -12.01 15.58 -1.22
C GLY A 40 -13.46 15.87 -1.61
N GLU A 41 -14.24 14.85 -2.00
CA GLU A 41 -15.66 14.99 -2.27
C GLU A 41 -16.44 15.10 -0.97
N MET A 42 -17.51 15.89 -0.95
CA MET A 42 -18.44 15.96 0.18
C MET A 42 -19.63 15.06 -0.09
N VAL A 43 -19.81 14.03 0.72
CA VAL A 43 -20.94 13.09 0.64
C VAL A 43 -22.01 13.50 1.65
N VAL A 44 -23.26 13.52 1.20
CA VAL A 44 -24.42 13.79 2.05
C VAL A 44 -25.03 12.46 2.48
N VAL A 45 -24.87 12.11 3.75
CA VAL A 45 -25.51 10.96 4.38
C VAL A 45 -26.89 11.39 4.85
N LYS A 46 -27.91 11.03 4.06
CA LYS A 46 -29.31 11.26 4.41
C LYS A 46 -29.68 10.35 5.57
N LYS A 47 -30.06 10.94 6.71
CA LYS A 47 -30.62 10.16 7.82
C LYS A 47 -32.11 9.99 7.56
N GLY A 48 -32.55 8.75 7.35
CA GLY A 48 -33.90 8.40 6.90
C GLY A 48 -35.05 8.66 7.88
N LYS A 49 -34.88 9.55 8.88
CA LYS A 49 -35.90 9.90 9.88
C LYS A 49 -36.28 11.36 9.78
N ASN A 50 -37.58 11.64 9.77
CA ASN A 50 -38.10 13.01 9.80
C ASN A 50 -37.59 13.75 11.05
N GLY A 51 -36.91 14.88 10.83
CA GLY A 51 -36.36 15.75 11.88
C GLY A 51 -34.85 15.63 12.10
N GLU A 52 -34.17 14.63 11.53
CA GLU A 52 -32.71 14.54 11.58
C GLU A 52 -32.07 15.32 10.42
N ARG A 53 -31.10 16.19 10.70
CA ARG A 53 -30.34 16.88 9.65
C ARG A 53 -29.41 15.90 8.94
N ASP A 54 -29.37 16.01 7.61
CA ASP A 54 -28.39 15.31 6.79
C ASP A 54 -26.96 15.57 7.30
N GLN A 55 -26.17 14.51 7.38
CA GLN A 55 -24.76 14.62 7.77
C GLN A 55 -23.91 14.80 6.53
N ARG A 56 -23.06 15.81 6.52
CA ARG A 56 -22.02 15.98 5.50
C ARG A 56 -20.74 15.34 5.99
N SER A 57 -20.18 14.42 5.20
CA SER A 57 -18.91 13.76 5.49
C SER A 57 -18.01 13.86 4.28
N HIS A 58 -16.69 13.78 4.49
CA HIS A 58 -15.76 13.61 3.38
C HIS A 58 -15.93 12.22 2.77
N GLY A 59 -15.86 12.14 1.45
CA GLY A 59 -15.77 10.91 0.69
C GLY A 59 -14.45 10.22 0.96
N VAL A 60 -14.51 8.90 1.07
CA VAL A 60 -13.35 8.04 1.31
C VAL A 60 -13.30 7.01 0.19
N HIS A 61 -12.16 6.92 -0.49
CA HIS A 61 -11.88 5.83 -1.42
C HIS A 61 -11.23 4.70 -0.64
N ILE A 62 -11.87 3.53 -0.60
CA ILE A 62 -11.29 2.33 0.01
C ILE A 62 -10.30 1.70 -0.96
N TYR A 63 -9.08 1.42 -0.48
CA TYR A 63 -8.04 0.87 -1.31
C TYR A 63 -8.39 -0.54 -1.79
N THR A 64 -8.16 -0.81 -3.06
CA THR A 64 -8.47 -2.10 -3.71
C THR A 64 -7.22 -2.77 -4.29
N PRO A 65 -7.30 -4.07 -4.63
CA PRO A 65 -6.23 -4.72 -5.40
C PRO A 65 -5.96 -4.07 -6.76
N GLU A 66 -6.95 -3.44 -7.38
CA GLU A 66 -6.75 -2.69 -8.64
C GLU A 66 -5.96 -1.41 -8.42
N ASP A 67 -6.14 -0.73 -7.29
CA ASP A 67 -5.29 0.40 -6.91
C ASP A 67 -3.84 -0.03 -6.72
N HIS A 68 -3.61 -1.20 -6.15
CA HIS A 68 -2.28 -1.79 -6.02
C HIS A 68 -1.63 -2.02 -7.39
N LYS A 69 -2.31 -2.68 -8.31
CA LYS A 69 -1.82 -2.91 -9.69
C LYS A 69 -1.52 -1.58 -10.41
N ARG A 70 -2.43 -0.60 -10.29
CA ARG A 70 -2.27 0.73 -10.88
C ARG A 70 -1.10 1.49 -10.27
N LEU A 71 -0.83 1.34 -8.98
CA LEU A 71 0.33 1.97 -8.35
C LEU A 71 1.62 1.30 -8.82
N LEU A 72 1.67 -0.04 -8.87
CA LEU A 72 2.83 -0.79 -9.37
C LEU A 72 3.16 -0.45 -10.83
N SER A 73 2.16 -0.23 -11.68
CA SER A 73 2.38 0.09 -13.09
C SER A 73 3.01 1.47 -13.34
N LYS A 74 3.04 2.36 -12.33
CA LYS A 74 3.75 3.64 -12.41
C LYS A 74 5.28 3.50 -12.36
N PHE A 75 5.78 2.34 -11.94
CA PHE A 75 7.21 2.11 -11.74
C PHE A 75 7.74 1.15 -12.80
N ASP A 76 8.74 1.61 -13.54
CA ASP A 76 9.52 0.78 -14.46
C ASP A 76 10.63 0.06 -13.68
N LEU A 77 10.21 -0.89 -12.85
CA LEU A 77 11.07 -1.76 -12.05
C LEU A 77 10.67 -3.19 -12.31
N GLU A 78 11.65 -4.05 -12.56
CA GLU A 78 11.42 -5.44 -12.91
C GLU A 78 12.33 -6.37 -12.09
N PRO A 79 11.77 -7.17 -11.16
CA PRO A 79 12.52 -8.22 -10.47
C PRO A 79 13.03 -9.28 -11.43
N LEU A 80 14.21 -9.81 -11.15
CA LEU A 80 14.80 -10.91 -11.90
C LEU A 80 14.32 -12.24 -11.32
N GLU A 81 14.00 -13.18 -12.22
CA GLU A 81 13.70 -14.56 -11.85
C GLU A 81 15.00 -15.33 -11.66
N THR A 82 15.07 -16.14 -10.62
CA THR A 82 16.20 -17.00 -10.29
C THR A 82 15.96 -18.44 -10.76
N ASP A 83 17.02 -19.25 -10.85
CA ASP A 83 16.96 -20.61 -11.39
C ASP A 83 16.02 -21.56 -10.61
N ASP A 84 15.69 -21.22 -9.37
CA ASP A 84 14.75 -21.92 -8.50
C ASP A 84 13.29 -21.43 -8.61
N GLY A 85 13.00 -20.51 -9.52
CA GLY A 85 11.66 -19.96 -9.77
C GLY A 85 11.24 -18.86 -8.79
N MET A 86 12.15 -18.38 -7.95
CA MET A 86 11.94 -17.22 -7.10
C MET A 86 12.21 -15.91 -7.87
N PHE A 87 11.81 -14.78 -7.29
CA PHE A 87 12.12 -13.46 -7.81
C PHE A 87 12.96 -12.69 -6.80
N HIS A 88 13.92 -11.91 -7.27
CA HIS A 88 14.69 -11.00 -6.43
C HIS A 88 14.93 -9.64 -7.09
N TYR A 89 15.22 -8.63 -6.28
CA TYR A 89 15.67 -7.33 -6.75
C TYR A 89 16.68 -6.74 -5.76
N THR A 90 17.83 -6.30 -6.26
CA THR A 90 18.85 -5.62 -5.45
C THR A 90 18.60 -4.12 -5.47
N VAL A 91 18.38 -3.54 -4.30
CA VAL A 91 18.27 -2.10 -4.12
C VAL A 91 19.62 -1.54 -3.68
N ASP A 92 20.23 -0.71 -4.53
CA ASP A 92 21.55 -0.14 -4.31
C ASP A 92 21.69 0.51 -2.93
N ASN A 93 22.73 0.09 -2.20
CA ASN A 93 23.05 0.53 -0.83
C ASN A 93 21.93 0.30 0.22
N VAL A 94 20.96 -0.58 -0.07
CA VAL A 94 19.90 -0.95 0.87
C VAL A 94 19.90 -2.45 1.17
N GLY A 95 19.87 -3.28 0.14
CA GLY A 95 19.81 -4.74 0.29
C GLY A 95 18.98 -5.43 -0.79
N VAL A 96 18.71 -6.72 -0.58
CA VAL A 96 17.95 -7.56 -1.51
C VAL A 96 16.54 -7.75 -0.99
N VAL A 97 15.56 -7.59 -1.87
CA VAL A 97 14.19 -8.05 -1.65
C VAL A 97 13.91 -9.28 -2.50
N GLU A 98 13.17 -10.24 -1.95
CA GLU A 98 12.93 -11.53 -2.59
C GLU A 98 11.53 -12.09 -2.29
N GLY A 99 11.11 -13.10 -3.04
CA GLY A 99 9.81 -13.75 -2.89
C GLY A 99 9.41 -14.60 -4.10
N ASP A 100 8.35 -15.38 -3.95
CA ASP A 100 7.77 -16.26 -4.97
C ASP A 100 6.88 -15.52 -5.99
N HIS A 101 6.43 -14.32 -5.64
CA HIS A 101 5.56 -13.50 -6.48
C HIS A 101 6.28 -12.24 -6.96
N LYS A 102 6.50 -12.16 -8.28
CA LYS A 102 7.12 -11.01 -8.97
C LYS A 102 6.51 -9.66 -8.58
N SER A 103 5.19 -9.55 -8.47
CA SER A 103 4.51 -8.29 -8.08
C SER A 103 4.82 -7.86 -6.65
N GLU A 104 5.00 -8.82 -5.73
CA GLU A 104 5.34 -8.53 -4.33
C GLU A 104 6.79 -8.07 -4.22
N VAL A 105 7.71 -8.77 -4.88
CA VAL A 105 9.13 -8.36 -4.92
C VAL A 105 9.28 -6.97 -5.53
N LYS A 106 8.52 -6.68 -6.60
CA LYS A 106 8.44 -5.34 -7.17
C LYS A 106 7.95 -4.31 -6.15
N ALA A 107 6.88 -4.60 -5.40
CA ALA A 107 6.37 -3.69 -4.37
C ALA A 107 7.42 -3.42 -3.27
N ARG A 108 8.07 -4.47 -2.74
CA ARG A 108 9.14 -4.37 -1.75
C ARG A 108 10.29 -3.51 -2.27
N ALA A 109 10.71 -3.72 -3.52
CA ALA A 109 11.80 -2.97 -4.16
C ALA A 109 11.47 -1.49 -4.33
N ILE A 110 10.22 -1.15 -4.71
CA ILE A 110 9.76 0.23 -4.83
C ILE A 110 9.79 0.92 -3.47
N ILE A 111 9.27 0.26 -2.43
CA ILE A 111 9.26 0.82 -1.06
C ILE A 111 10.69 1.04 -0.58
N ALA A 112 11.56 0.03 -0.69
CA ALA A 112 12.96 0.08 -0.31
C ALA A 112 13.73 1.21 -1.03
N ASN A 113 13.52 1.38 -2.34
CA ASN A 113 14.10 2.48 -3.11
C ASN A 113 13.63 3.85 -2.60
N ARG A 114 12.36 3.95 -2.22
CA ARG A 114 11.73 5.22 -1.82
C ARG A 114 12.16 5.64 -0.42
N VAL A 115 12.23 4.71 0.53
CA VAL A 115 12.58 4.97 1.94
C VAL A 115 14.09 4.83 2.22
N ARG A 116 14.85 4.26 1.27
CA ARG A 116 16.28 3.94 1.41
C ARG A 116 16.59 3.05 2.62
N CYS A 117 15.71 2.08 2.90
CA CYS A 117 15.82 1.14 4.00
C CYS A 117 15.04 -0.15 3.69
N ILE A 118 15.52 -1.30 4.19
CA ILE A 118 14.82 -2.59 4.07
C ILE A 118 13.75 -2.78 5.16
N GLU A 119 13.72 -1.89 6.16
CA GLU A 119 12.74 -1.91 7.24
C GLU A 119 11.85 -0.67 7.17
N VAL A 120 10.56 -0.88 7.41
CA VAL A 120 9.55 0.19 7.44
C VAL A 120 8.79 0.18 8.75
N ASP A 121 8.24 1.34 9.12
CA ASP A 121 7.29 1.39 10.22
C ASP A 121 5.97 0.77 9.80
N PHE A 122 5.44 -0.10 10.67
CA PHE A 122 4.21 -0.83 10.44
C PHE A 122 3.26 -0.67 11.64
N PRO A 123 1.94 -0.53 11.41
CA PRO A 123 0.94 -0.54 12.47
C PRO A 123 1.01 -1.87 13.23
N SER A 124 0.88 -1.78 14.55
CA SER A 124 0.95 -2.94 15.43
C SER A 124 -0.35 -3.74 15.40
#